data_AF-A0A7V5FS08-F1
#
_entry.id   AF-A0A7V5FS08-F1
#
_cell.length_a   1.000
_cell.length_b   1.000
_cell.length_c   1.000
_cell.angle_alpha   90.00
_cell.angle_beta   90.00
_cell.angle_gamma   90.00
#
_symmetry.space_group_name_H-M   'P 1'
#
loop_
_entity.id
_entity.type
_entity.pdbx_description
1 polymer ?
#
loop_
_entity_poly.entity_id
_entity_poly.type
_entity_poly.pdbx_seq_one_letter_code
_entity_poly.pdbx_strand_id
1 'polypeptide(L)'
;PGIEGLPENIRIISIVGRFLEHSRIYYFKNNGDEEYFIGSADIMKRNLEDRVEVVTPVEPKPLQRELRKILDVQLNDHRGAWEMQPDGSYIQLQPTGKDDQRSSQEQLIELAADRLAEARRLSKKKRKKKIAKRKKSGR
;
A
#
# COMPACT_ATOMS: atom_id res chain seq x y z
N PRO A 1 -21.41 -4.13 -6.00
CA PRO A 1 -21.48 -2.69 -6.33
C PRO A 1 -22.76 -2.42 -7.13
N GLY A 2 -23.48 -1.31 -6.91
CA GLY A 2 -24.60 -0.94 -7.78
C GLY A 2 -25.80 -1.91 -7.81
N ILE A 3 -26.06 -2.60 -6.69
CA ILE A 3 -27.25 -3.46 -6.52
C ILE A 3 -28.35 -2.62 -5.90
N GLU A 4 -29.55 -2.67 -6.47
CA GLU A 4 -30.72 -1.97 -5.96
C GLU A 4 -31.01 -2.36 -4.50
N GLY A 5 -31.13 -1.37 -3.61
CA GLY A 5 -31.33 -1.56 -2.17
C GLY A 5 -30.06 -1.71 -1.32
N LEU A 6 -28.86 -1.68 -1.92
CA LEU A 6 -27.57 -1.63 -1.21
C LEU A 6 -26.88 -0.27 -1.40
N PRO A 7 -25.91 0.08 -0.51
CA PRO A 7 -25.18 1.34 -0.64
C PRO A 7 -24.46 1.44 -1.99
N GLU A 8 -24.74 2.51 -2.74
CA GLU A 8 -24.17 2.76 -4.07
C GLU A 8 -22.67 3.13 -4.01
N ASN A 9 -22.16 3.43 -2.83
CA ASN A 9 -20.81 3.95 -2.60
C ASN A 9 -19.73 2.88 -2.44
N ILE A 10 -20.02 1.62 -2.78
CA ILE A 10 -19.06 0.51 -2.69
C ILE A 10 -18.41 0.26 -4.04
N ARG A 11 -17.09 0.43 -4.09
CA ARG A 11 -16.24 0.07 -5.23
C ARG A 11 -15.38 -1.13 -4.87
N ILE A 12 -15.29 -2.12 -5.77
CA ILE A 12 -14.48 -3.32 -5.58
C ILE A 12 -13.49 -3.43 -6.72
N ILE A 13 -12.20 -3.43 -6.38
CA ILE A 13 -11.10 -3.60 -7.32
C ILE A 13 -10.26 -4.82 -6.92
N SER A 14 -9.76 -5.54 -7.92
CA SER A 14 -8.79 -6.63 -7.78
C SER A 14 -7.52 -6.26 -8.54
N ILE A 15 -6.38 -6.26 -7.87
CA ILE A 15 -5.08 -5.99 -8.49
C ILE A 15 -4.44 -7.32 -8.86
N VAL A 16 -4.18 -7.51 -10.15
CA VAL A 16 -3.58 -8.72 -10.70
C VAL A 16 -2.29 -8.36 -11.42
N GLY A 17 -1.20 -9.02 -11.06
CA GLY A 17 0.12 -8.77 -11.63
C GLY A 17 1.10 -9.88 -11.32
N ARG A 18 2.39 -9.53 -11.30
CA ARG A 18 3.49 -10.45 -11.02
C ARG A 18 3.48 -10.97 -9.58
N PHE A 19 3.15 -10.11 -8.62
CA PHE A 19 3.12 -10.46 -7.20
C PHE A 19 1.70 -10.79 -6.74
N LEU A 20 1.60 -11.66 -5.74
CA LEU A 20 0.35 -11.96 -5.07
C LEU A 20 0.11 -10.91 -3.97
N GLU A 21 -0.99 -10.17 -4.07
CA GLU A 21 -1.40 -9.20 -3.05
C GLU A 21 -1.88 -9.95 -1.79
N HIS A 22 -1.01 -10.00 -0.78
CA HIS A 22 -1.28 -10.68 0.50
C HIS A 22 -1.38 -9.72 1.69
N SER A 23 -1.08 -8.44 1.48
CA SER A 23 -1.21 -7.41 2.51
C SER A 23 -2.68 -7.19 2.87
N ARG A 24 -3.01 -7.21 4.16
CA ARG A 24 -4.32 -6.76 4.66
C ARG A 24 -4.15 -5.45 5.40
N ILE A 25 -4.70 -4.39 4.82
CA ILE A 25 -4.69 -3.03 5.35
C ILE A 25 -6.13 -2.57 5.48
N TYR A 26 -6.51 -2.07 6.65
CA TYR A 26 -7.81 -1.45 6.89
C TYR A 26 -7.61 0.03 7.14
N TYR A 27 -8.41 0.86 6.48
CA TYR A 27 -8.39 2.31 6.62
C TYR A 27 -9.80 2.80 6.95
N PHE A 28 -9.89 3.60 8.00
CA PHE A 28 -11.13 4.26 8.40
C PHE A 28 -10.89 5.76 8.42
N LYS A 29 -11.70 6.51 7.67
CA LYS A 29 -11.61 7.99 7.63
C LYS A 29 -11.99 8.63 8.97
N ASN A 30 -12.90 8.00 9.73
CA ASN A 30 -13.34 8.39 11.08
C ASN A 30 -13.49 9.91 11.27
N ASN A 31 -14.33 10.53 10.44
CA ASN A 31 -14.59 11.99 10.45
C ASN A 31 -13.33 12.89 10.38
N GLY A 32 -12.24 12.40 9.78
CA GLY A 32 -10.96 13.10 9.67
C GLY A 32 -9.89 12.62 10.67
N ASP A 33 -10.25 11.86 11.69
CA ASP A 33 -9.31 11.23 12.61
C ASP A 33 -8.90 9.85 12.11
N GLU A 34 -8.15 9.84 11.02
CA GLU A 34 -7.84 8.64 10.24
C GLU A 34 -7.17 7.52 11.04
N GLU A 35 -7.72 6.31 10.93
CA GLU A 35 -7.21 5.12 11.56
C GLU A 35 -6.72 4.11 10.52
N TYR A 36 -5.60 3.46 10.82
CA TYR A 36 -4.98 2.45 9.97
C TYR A 36 -4.69 1.22 10.79
N PHE A 37 -5.02 0.06 10.22
CA PHE A 37 -4.74 -1.23 10.81
C PHE A 37 -4.08 -2.14 9.79
N ILE A 38 -3.22 -3.03 10.28
CA ILE A 38 -2.67 -4.14 9.50
C ILE A 38 -2.96 -5.44 10.25
N GLY A 39 -3.11 -6.54 9.52
CA GLY A 39 -3.45 -7.81 10.15
C GLY A 39 -3.14 -9.04 9.33
N SER A 40 -3.34 -10.20 9.97
CA SER A 40 -3.16 -11.52 9.37
C SER A 40 -4.41 -12.01 8.62
N ALA A 41 -5.60 -11.58 9.05
CA ALA A 41 -6.88 -12.00 8.50
C ALA A 41 -7.37 -11.12 7.36
N ASP A 42 -8.17 -11.71 6.48
CA ASP A 42 -9.16 -10.98 5.67
C ASP A 42 -10.56 -11.05 6.34
N ILE A 43 -11.55 -10.33 5.80
CA ILE A 43 -12.92 -10.28 6.36
C ILE A 43 -13.76 -11.45 5.81
N MET A 44 -13.26 -12.68 5.94
CA MET A 44 -14.03 -13.89 5.65
C MET A 44 -14.42 -14.60 6.93
N LYS A 45 -15.65 -15.14 6.96
CA LYS A 45 -16.25 -15.83 8.12
C LYS A 45 -15.28 -16.77 8.84
N ARG A 46 -14.60 -17.64 8.08
CA ARG A 46 -13.61 -18.60 8.62
C ARG A 46 -12.47 -17.94 9.41
N ASN A 47 -12.04 -16.74 9.04
CA ASN A 47 -10.95 -16.03 9.71
C ASN A 47 -11.48 -15.25 10.93
N LEU A 48 -12.77 -14.90 10.94
CA LEU A 48 -13.40 -14.17 12.05
C LEU A 48 -13.93 -15.09 13.15
N GLU A 49 -14.32 -16.32 12.82
CA GLU A 49 -14.97 -17.24 13.76
C GLU A 49 -14.10 -18.46 14.12
N ASP A 50 -13.33 -19.00 13.17
CA ASP A 50 -12.69 -20.31 13.33
C ASP A 50 -11.16 -20.25 13.51
N ARG A 51 -10.55 -19.06 13.40
CA ARG A 51 -9.09 -18.88 13.45
C ARG A 51 -8.68 -17.84 14.48
N VAL A 52 -7.51 -18.06 15.08
CA VAL A 52 -6.84 -17.05 15.89
C VAL A 52 -6.08 -16.12 14.95
N GLU A 53 -6.52 -14.87 14.88
CA GLU A 53 -5.99 -13.86 13.98
C GLU A 53 -5.60 -12.60 14.77
N VAL A 54 -4.69 -11.79 14.21
CA VAL A 54 -4.22 -10.55 14.85
C VAL A 54 -4.42 -9.38 13.89
N VAL A 55 -5.03 -8.32 14.41
CA VAL A 55 -5.10 -7.01 13.77
C VAL A 55 -4.55 -5.98 14.76
N THR A 56 -3.64 -5.13 14.30
CA THR A 56 -2.99 -4.11 15.13
C THR A 56 -3.17 -2.72 14.53
N PRO A 57 -3.42 -1.69 15.35
CA PRO A 57 -3.37 -0.31 14.87
C PRO A 57 -1.95 0.07 14.47
N VAL A 58 -1.85 0.99 13.53
CA VAL A 58 -0.61 1.64 13.12
C VAL A 58 -0.67 3.09 13.55
N GLU A 59 -0.16 3.38 14.73
CA GLU A 59 -0.22 4.70 15.37
C GLU A 59 0.81 5.71 14.82
N PRO A 60 2.08 5.32 14.52
CA PRO A 60 3.07 6.29 14.10
C PRO A 60 2.68 6.96 12.77
N LYS A 61 2.47 8.28 12.80
CA LYS A 61 2.10 9.08 11.61
C LYS A 61 3.01 8.87 10.39
N PRO A 62 4.34 8.67 10.52
CA PRO A 62 5.18 8.32 9.37
C PRO A 62 4.75 7.01 8.69
N LEU A 63 4.37 5.98 9.46
CA LEU A 63 3.93 4.69 8.93
C LEU A 63 2.53 4.77 8.34
N GLN A 64 1.61 5.52 8.95
CA GLN A 64 0.29 5.79 8.38
C GLN A 64 0.40 6.43 6.98
N ARG A 65 1.30 7.41 6.82
CA ARG A 65 1.58 8.03 5.51
C ARG A 65 2.10 7.03 4.48
N GLU A 66 2.90 6.05 4.90
CA GLU A 66 3.36 5.00 4.00
C GLU A 66 2.22 4.08 3.57
N LEU A 67 1.34 3.68 4.49
CA LEU A 67 0.15 2.88 4.17
C LEU A 67 -0.80 3.63 3.25
N ARG A 68 -1.07 4.92 3.51
CA ARG A 68 -1.85 5.79 2.62
C ARG A 68 -1.27 5.80 1.21
N LYS A 69 0.04 5.97 1.08
CA LYS A 69 0.72 5.96 -0.22
C LYS A 69 0.55 4.62 -0.96
N ILE A 70 0.64 3.49 -0.26
CA ILE A 70 0.41 2.16 -0.85
C ILE A 70 -1.04 2.06 -1.36
N LEU A 71 -2.01 2.42 -0.51
CA LEU A 71 -3.43 2.41 -0.87
C LEU A 71 -3.72 3.34 -2.04
N ASP A 72 -3.15 4.54 -2.08
CA ASP A 72 -3.33 5.49 -3.20
C ASP A 72 -2.78 4.93 -4.51
N VAL A 73 -1.59 4.33 -4.48
CA VAL A 73 -1.00 3.73 -5.68
C VAL A 73 -1.85 2.56 -6.19
N GLN A 74 -2.41 1.73 -5.30
CA GLN A 74 -3.27 0.61 -5.70
C GLN A 74 -4.65 1.07 -6.17
N LEU A 75 -5.27 2.06 -5.51
CA LEU A 75 -6.61 2.54 -5.86
C LEU A 75 -6.66 3.33 -7.18
N ASN A 76 -5.50 3.87 -7.62
CA ASN A 76 -5.32 4.59 -8.87
C ASN A 76 -4.62 3.74 -9.94
N ASP A 77 -4.54 2.42 -9.78
CA ASP A 77 -4.03 1.52 -10.82
C ASP A 77 -5.09 1.35 -11.91
N HIS A 78 -4.76 1.71 -13.16
CA HIS A 78 -5.64 1.46 -14.31
C HIS A 78 -5.03 0.47 -15.31
N ARG A 79 -4.01 -0.31 -14.89
CA ARG A 79 -3.35 -1.29 -15.75
C ARG A 79 -3.45 -2.70 -15.19
N GLY A 80 -3.17 -2.87 -13.90
CA GLY A 80 -3.28 -4.14 -13.18
C GLY A 80 -4.63 -4.32 -12.47
N ALA A 81 -5.46 -3.28 -12.41
CA ALA A 81 -6.73 -3.33 -11.71
C ALA A 81 -7.90 -3.85 -12.56
N TRP A 82 -8.74 -4.65 -11.91
CA TRP A 82 -9.99 -5.18 -12.43
C TRP A 82 -11.13 -4.74 -11.51
N GLU A 83 -12.13 -4.07 -12.05
CA GLU A 83 -13.26 -3.56 -11.29
C GLU A 83 -14.48 -4.49 -11.43
N MET A 84 -15.04 -4.87 -10.29
CA MET A 84 -16.22 -5.73 -10.23
C MET A 84 -17.47 -4.95 -10.62
N GLN A 85 -18.23 -5.51 -11.56
CA GLN A 85 -19.52 -5.02 -12.02
C GLN A 85 -20.66 -5.51 -11.10
N PRO A 86 -21.87 -4.94 -11.20
CA PRO A 86 -23.01 -5.37 -10.36
C PRO A 86 -23.39 -6.84 -10.51
N ASP A 87 -23.15 -7.44 -11.68
CA ASP A 87 -23.39 -8.85 -11.97
C ASP A 87 -22.29 -9.80 -11.45
N GLY A 88 -21.25 -9.24 -10.81
CA GLY A 88 -20.10 -9.98 -10.29
C GLY A 88 -19.00 -10.26 -11.32
N SER A 89 -19.21 -9.89 -12.59
CA SER A 89 -18.15 -9.93 -13.60
C SER A 89 -17.07 -8.87 -13.31
N TYR A 90 -15.89 -9.03 -13.91
CA TYR A 90 -14.78 -8.10 -13.75
C TYR A 90 -14.36 -7.52 -15.08
N ILE A 91 -14.15 -6.20 -15.10
CA ILE A 91 -13.62 -5.48 -16.27
C ILE A 91 -12.27 -4.90 -15.89
N GLN A 92 -11.26 -5.15 -16.72
CA GLN A 92 -9.95 -4.55 -16.53
C GLN A 92 -10.03 -3.05 -16.81
N LEU A 93 -9.59 -2.25 -15.84
CA LEU A 93 -9.42 -0.81 -16.05
C LEU A 93 -8.38 -0.58 -17.15
N GLN A 94 -8.59 0.46 -17.94
CA GLN A 94 -7.71 0.81 -19.04
C GLN A 94 -7.08 2.18 -18.78
N PRO A 95 -5.76 2.34 -19.01
CA PRO A 95 -5.12 3.64 -18.86
C PRO A 95 -5.73 4.67 -19.79
N THR A 96 -6.07 5.84 -19.26
CA THR A 96 -6.68 6.94 -20.05
C THR A 96 -5.66 7.99 -20.52
N GLY A 97 -4.43 7.92 -20.00
CA GLY A 97 -3.35 8.87 -20.29
C GLY A 97 -1.97 8.23 -20.24
N LYS A 98 -0.94 9.02 -20.58
CA LYS A 98 0.47 8.55 -20.57
C LYS A 98 0.99 8.27 -19.16
N ASP A 99 0.53 9.02 -18.17
CA ASP A 99 1.02 8.90 -16.77
C ASP A 99 0.42 7.71 -16.02
N ASP A 100 -0.59 7.06 -16.61
CA ASP A 100 -1.41 6.01 -16.02
C ASP A 100 -1.10 4.61 -16.60
N GLN A 101 -0.04 4.51 -17.39
CA GLN A 101 0.33 3.28 -18.09
C GLN A 101 0.97 2.22 -17.18
N ARG A 102 1.41 2.62 -15.98
CA ARG A 102 2.14 1.76 -15.05
C ARG A 102 1.21 1.16 -14.01
N SER A 103 1.32 -0.14 -13.83
CA SER A 103 0.65 -0.84 -12.72
C SER A 103 1.16 -0.38 -11.36
N SER A 104 0.36 -0.57 -10.32
CA SER A 104 0.71 -0.32 -8.93
C SER A 104 1.97 -1.09 -8.52
N GLN A 105 2.10 -2.35 -8.95
CA GLN A 105 3.28 -3.17 -8.64
C GLN A 105 4.58 -2.57 -9.22
N GLU A 106 4.55 -2.08 -10.45
CA GLU A 106 5.71 -1.40 -11.06
C GLU A 106 6.08 -0.12 -10.31
N GLN A 107 5.07 0.69 -9.98
CA GLN A 107 5.26 1.93 -9.21
C GLN A 107 5.86 1.64 -7.82
N LEU A 108 5.37 0.60 -7.13
CA LEU A 108 5.89 0.21 -5.81
C LEU A 108 7.31 -0.37 -5.88
N ILE A 109 7.67 -1.09 -6.93
CA ILE A 109 9.05 -1.57 -7.18
C ILE A 109 10.01 -0.38 -7.32
N GLU A 110 9.64 0.62 -8.11
CA GLU A 110 10.44 1.83 -8.33
C GLU A 110 10.64 2.60 -7.01
N LEU A 111 9.56 2.81 -6.26
CA LEU A 111 9.62 3.43 -4.93
C LEU A 111 10.52 2.68 -3.96
N ALA A 112 10.50 1.34 -3.98
CA ALA A 112 11.40 0.53 -3.17
C ALA A 112 12.87 0.67 -3.60
N ALA A 113 13.14 0.73 -4.90
CA ALA A 113 14.48 0.94 -5.44
C ALA A 113 15.04 2.31 -5.03
N ASP A 114 14.23 3.37 -5.09
CA ASP A 114 14.62 4.72 -4.67
C ASP A 114 14.94 4.78 -3.17
N ARG A 115 14.08 4.19 -2.34
CA ARG A 115 14.31 4.06 -0.89
C ARG A 115 15.63 3.36 -0.58
N LEU A 116 15.94 2.28 -1.31
CA LEU A 116 17.20 1.56 -1.16
C LEU A 116 18.41 2.43 -1.57
N ALA A 117 18.31 3.16 -2.67
CA ALA A 117 19.36 4.07 -3.14
C ALA A 117 19.63 5.19 -2.11
N GLU A 118 18.57 5.78 -1.56
CA GLU A 118 18.68 6.81 -0.54
C GLU A 118 19.32 6.28 0.75
N ALA A 119 18.86 5.13 1.26
CA ALA A 119 19.43 4.50 2.45
C ALA A 119 20.93 4.22 2.28
N ARG A 120 21.34 3.73 1.09
CA ARG A 120 22.76 3.53 0.74
C ARG A 120 23.54 4.85 0.76
N ARG A 121 22.97 5.93 0.21
CA ARG A 121 23.59 7.27 0.21
C ARG A 121 23.80 7.79 1.64
N LEU A 122 22.78 7.69 2.48
CA LEU A 122 22.82 8.12 3.88
C LEU A 122 23.85 7.32 4.70
N SER A 123 23.90 6.00 4.51
CA SER A 123 24.90 5.13 5.13
C SER A 123 26.34 5.53 4.74
N LYS A 124 26.60 5.76 3.44
CA LYS A 124 27.91 6.25 2.96
C LYS A 124 28.29 7.60 3.60
N LYS A 125 27.35 8.54 3.70
CA LYS A 125 27.57 9.86 4.33
C LYS A 125 27.88 9.73 5.82
N LYS A 126 27.13 8.90 6.56
CA LYS A 126 27.39 8.59 7.98
C LYS A 126 28.79 7.99 8.17
N ARG A 127 29.18 7.02 7.33
CA ARG A 127 30.52 6.40 7.36
C ARG A 127 31.64 7.42 7.14
N LYS A 128 31.51 8.29 6.14
CA LYS A 128 32.49 9.38 5.88
C LYS A 128 32.62 10.32 7.07
N LYS A 129 31.50 10.75 7.68
CA LYS A 129 31.51 11.61 8.89
C LYS A 129 32.20 10.93 10.08
N LYS A 130 31.95 9.64 10.31
CA LYS A 130 32.59 8.88 11.40
C LYS A 130 34.12 8.78 11.22
N ILE A 131 34.58 8.54 9.99
CA ILE A 131 36.02 8.53 9.66
C ILE A 131 36.64 9.91 9.90
N ALA A 132 35.99 10.99 9.42
CA ALA A 132 36.48 12.35 9.62
C ALA A 132 36.56 12.76 11.10
N LYS A 133 35.57 12.37 11.92
CA LYS A 133 35.57 12.64 13.37
C LYS A 133 36.73 11.94 14.09
N ARG A 134 36.99 10.65 13.77
CA ARG A 134 38.13 9.89 14.31
C ARG A 134 39.49 10.52 13.96
N LYS A 135 39.64 11.03 12.74
CA LYS A 135 40.87 11.72 12.32
C LYS A 135 41.09 13.05 13.05
N LYS A 136 40.02 13.72 13.49
CA LYS A 136 40.09 14.99 14.24
C LYS A 136 40.34 14.81 15.75
N SER A 137 40.00 13.65 16.33
CA SER A 137 40.17 13.37 17.76
C SER A 137 41.46 12.63 18.11
N GLY A 138 42.26 12.26 17.11
CA GLY A 138 43.57 11.60 17.26
C GLY A 138 44.76 12.50 16.91
N ARG A 139 44.53 13.80 16.79
CA ARG A 139 45.50 14.89 16.80
C ARG A 139 45.21 15.72 18.03
#